data_AF-A0A4Q2YK37-F1
#
_entry.id   AF-A0A4Q2YK37-F1
#
_cell.length_a   1.000
_cell.length_b   1.000
_cell.length_c   1.000
_cell.angle_alpha   90.00
_cell.angle_beta   90.00
_cell.angle_gamma   90.00
#
_symmetry.space_group_name_H-M   'P 1'
#
loop_
_entity.id
_entity.type
_entity.pdbx_description
1 polymer ?
#
loop_
_entity_poly.entity_id
_entity_poly.type
_entity_poly.pdbx_seq_one_letter_code
_entity_poly.pdbx_strand_id
1 'polypeptide(L)'
;MRNLTSSLLLAISGFVHGQDFAPAAIAATGEISYNGTVTENGNSEPYSGALPLEAGTFTYIRTGTTTGTLSYSIGDSSLNGTRESGTLQLTFTSPIIGTFTGSASYTESSGGTSQSGTFTSSGTFAFDGAAKFPLLGLSDNFNDNVRDLAKWGTEDFTPDPPAVLTEKNQRLEYTCPDTRSTISFRSWIATPTLYSANWEAIVDTSVIPSGLPGITGFGIDIIRADDADKFIFIEHQDNAFLSGMSTGGNETAFNPSHHSAIRVSYDSSTRIIRCDYDEDGPVKGYAWTNLSAFSVGTTSQPGTTFWENWGMSASQPFQVSLYGYSSDRIVTSGEASADNFRIGSPPASTGTALGDWKVLHFGDTVVADSDDSDGDSVKNLIEYAVGLDPNVPEIPKVRPGISLSGLPYLQGPVTGTPATSTLEFIRRKSSSNPGITYTPQFSTDLSGSGAAGWQPATATATVTSIDSIWERVVVPDHLPPGQSRRFARLLVTENP
;
A
#
# COMPACT_ATOMS: atom_id res chain seq x y z
N MET A 1 24.09 -11.37 -5.20
CA MET A 1 23.75 -11.31 -3.77
C MET A 1 24.70 -10.35 -3.09
N ARG A 2 24.24 -9.14 -2.77
CA ARG A 2 25.01 -8.12 -2.03
C ARG A 2 24.46 -8.10 -0.61
N ASN A 3 25.29 -8.37 0.39
CA ASN A 3 24.90 -8.20 1.79
C ASN A 3 24.78 -6.70 2.05
N LEU A 4 23.57 -6.22 2.34
CA LEU A 4 23.34 -4.84 2.76
C LEU A 4 23.49 -4.79 4.29
N THR A 5 24.30 -3.85 4.79
CA THR A 5 24.57 -3.68 6.22
C THR A 5 24.25 -2.24 6.62
N SER A 6 23.36 -2.05 7.59
CA SER A 6 23.06 -0.73 8.16
C SER A 6 23.58 -0.67 9.60
N SER A 7 24.27 0.42 9.96
CA SER A 7 24.78 0.64 11.32
C SER A 7 24.50 2.07 11.77
N LEU A 8 23.85 2.23 12.93
CA LEU A 8 23.61 3.52 13.56
C LEU A 8 24.73 3.86 14.54
N LEU A 9 25.31 5.06 14.42
CA LEU A 9 26.38 5.57 15.28
C LEU A 9 25.86 6.74 16.12
N LEU A 10 25.90 6.62 17.45
CA LEU A 10 25.42 7.67 18.35
C LEU A 10 26.55 8.64 18.74
N ALA A 11 26.49 9.89 18.27
CA ALA A 11 27.37 10.98 18.69
C ALA A 11 26.54 12.26 18.99
N ILE A 12 26.97 13.07 19.96
CA ILE A 12 26.28 14.29 20.40
C ILE A 12 27.01 15.53 19.84
N SER A 13 26.39 16.26 18.90
CA SER A 13 26.59 17.73 18.67
C SER A 13 25.58 18.27 17.65
N GLY A 14 25.06 19.49 17.83
CA GLY A 14 23.94 20.06 17.05
C GLY A 14 24.28 21.18 16.04
N PHE A 15 23.22 21.61 15.31
CA PHE A 15 22.89 22.89 14.60
C PHE A 15 22.36 22.77 13.13
N VAL A 16 21.08 23.15 12.95
CA VAL A 16 20.40 24.15 12.05
C VAL A 16 20.43 24.08 10.49
N HIS A 17 19.19 23.91 9.96
CA HIS A 17 18.47 24.41 8.75
C HIS A 17 19.01 24.26 7.30
N GLY A 18 18.26 23.49 6.49
CA GLY A 18 17.20 24.02 5.60
C GLY A 18 17.56 24.26 4.13
N GLN A 19 16.88 23.56 3.20
CA GLN A 19 16.48 24.05 1.86
C GLN A 19 15.35 23.19 1.24
N ASP A 20 14.37 23.87 0.63
CA ASP A 20 13.23 23.32 -0.09
C ASP A 20 13.63 22.75 -1.46
N PHE A 21 13.08 21.58 -1.84
CA PHE A 21 13.15 21.03 -3.19
C PHE A 21 11.76 21.02 -3.86
N ALA A 22 11.70 21.53 -5.09
CA ALA A 22 10.55 21.41 -5.98
C ALA A 22 10.46 19.99 -6.57
N PRO A 23 9.25 19.46 -6.88
CA PRO A 23 9.10 18.08 -7.36
C PRO A 23 9.67 17.89 -8.77
N ALA A 24 10.52 16.87 -8.91
CA ALA A 24 11.08 16.42 -10.17
C ALA A 24 10.04 15.61 -10.96
N ALA A 25 9.89 15.92 -12.26
CA ALA A 25 9.15 15.11 -13.20
C ALA A 25 9.91 13.79 -13.46
N ILE A 26 9.27 12.66 -13.21
CA ILE A 26 9.82 11.32 -13.47
C ILE A 26 9.52 10.96 -14.93
N ALA A 27 10.57 10.87 -15.75
CA ALA A 27 10.49 10.35 -17.12
C ALA A 27 10.67 8.83 -17.10
N ALA A 28 9.67 8.08 -17.55
CA ALA A 28 9.83 6.65 -17.86
C ALA A 28 10.57 6.50 -19.20
N THR A 29 11.64 5.70 -19.22
CA THR A 29 12.38 5.38 -20.45
C THR A 29 12.06 3.96 -20.90
N GLY A 30 11.84 3.78 -22.20
CA GLY A 30 11.64 2.49 -22.86
C GLY A 30 12.01 2.58 -24.34
N GLU A 31 12.21 1.44 -25.00
CA GLU A 31 12.44 1.37 -26.44
C GLU A 31 11.26 0.65 -27.12
N ILE A 32 10.75 1.23 -28.20
CA ILE A 32 9.81 0.53 -29.09
C ILE A 32 10.60 -0.01 -30.27
N SER A 33 10.63 -1.33 -30.42
CA SER A 33 11.13 -2.00 -31.62
C SER A 33 9.97 -2.29 -32.57
N TYR A 34 10.10 -1.94 -33.85
CA TYR A 34 9.13 -2.30 -34.88
C TYR A 34 9.80 -3.09 -36.01
N ASN A 35 9.07 -4.07 -36.54
CA ASN A 35 9.45 -4.87 -37.70
C ASN A 35 8.27 -4.88 -38.68
N GLY A 36 8.53 -4.55 -39.95
CA GLY A 36 7.52 -4.54 -41.00
C GLY A 36 8.10 -4.89 -42.37
N THR A 37 7.21 -5.09 -43.34
CA THR A 37 7.58 -5.28 -44.76
C THR A 37 6.81 -4.27 -45.61
N VAL A 38 7.53 -3.53 -46.45
CA VAL A 38 6.93 -2.67 -47.48
C VAL A 38 6.93 -3.46 -48.78
N THR A 39 5.76 -3.64 -49.39
CA THR A 39 5.67 -4.26 -50.72
C THR A 39 5.30 -3.20 -51.75
N GLU A 40 6.20 -2.94 -52.69
CA GLU A 40 6.00 -1.99 -53.79
C GLU A 40 6.28 -2.71 -55.11
N ASN A 41 5.31 -2.71 -56.04
CA ASN A 41 5.43 -3.35 -57.35
C ASN A 41 5.87 -4.83 -57.33
N GLY A 42 5.45 -5.59 -56.31
CA GLY A 42 5.77 -7.01 -56.16
C GLY A 42 7.13 -7.30 -55.49
N ASN A 43 7.89 -6.27 -55.13
CA ASN A 43 9.12 -6.40 -54.36
C ASN A 43 8.85 -6.03 -52.89
N SER A 44 9.20 -6.95 -51.98
CA SER A 44 9.07 -6.77 -50.54
C SER A 44 10.43 -6.44 -49.92
N GLU A 45 10.56 -5.29 -49.29
CA GLU A 45 11.75 -4.86 -48.55
C GLU A 45 11.45 -4.91 -47.03
N PRO A 46 12.27 -5.59 -46.21
CA PRO A 46 12.14 -5.57 -44.76
C PRO A 46 12.61 -4.22 -44.20
N TYR A 47 11.88 -3.69 -43.22
CA TYR A 47 12.26 -2.47 -42.51
C TYR A 47 12.18 -2.70 -40.99
N SER A 48 13.23 -2.29 -40.27
CA SER A 48 13.33 -2.38 -38.81
C SER A 48 13.98 -1.12 -38.23
N GLY A 49 13.50 -0.65 -37.09
CA GLY A 49 14.12 0.44 -36.35
C GLY A 49 13.67 0.46 -34.88
N ALA A 50 14.40 1.22 -34.06
CA ALA A 50 14.08 1.49 -32.66
C ALA A 50 13.94 2.99 -32.45
N LEU A 51 12.94 3.41 -31.66
CA LEU A 51 12.79 4.80 -31.23
C LEU A 51 12.80 4.88 -29.69
N PRO A 52 13.52 5.85 -29.09
CA PRO A 52 13.49 6.08 -27.66
C PRO A 52 12.16 6.73 -27.23
N LEU A 53 11.61 6.28 -26.11
CA LEU A 53 10.38 6.78 -25.53
C LEU A 53 10.67 7.98 -24.59
N GLU A 54 10.57 9.20 -25.09
CA GLU A 54 10.25 10.37 -24.28
C GLU A 54 8.84 10.80 -24.67
N ALA A 55 7.87 10.78 -23.75
CA ALA A 55 6.46 11.23 -23.91
C ALA A 55 6.04 11.45 -25.38
N GLY A 56 5.99 10.35 -26.14
CA GLY A 56 6.17 10.42 -27.59
C GLY A 56 4.85 10.48 -28.33
N THR A 57 4.63 11.55 -29.08
CA THR A 57 3.61 11.58 -30.12
C THR A 57 4.04 10.64 -31.24
N PHE A 58 3.25 9.61 -31.55
CA PHE A 58 3.45 8.84 -32.79
C PHE A 58 3.09 9.76 -33.97
N THR A 59 4.10 10.36 -34.60
CA THR A 59 3.89 11.23 -35.75
C THR A 59 4.23 10.47 -37.03
N TYR A 60 3.20 10.01 -37.75
CA TYR A 60 3.36 9.58 -39.13
C TYR A 60 3.31 10.83 -40.03
N ILE A 61 4.46 11.32 -40.46
CA ILE A 61 4.56 12.42 -41.43
C ILE A 61 4.78 11.81 -42.81
N ARG A 62 3.78 11.94 -43.69
CA ARG A 62 3.97 11.69 -45.13
C ARG A 62 3.67 12.98 -45.88
N THR A 63 4.63 13.50 -46.63
CA THR A 63 4.46 14.68 -47.47
C THR A 63 3.97 14.27 -48.84
N GLY A 64 2.67 14.40 -49.09
CA GLY A 64 2.04 14.14 -50.39
C GLY A 64 0.51 14.23 -50.33
N THR A 65 -0.14 14.60 -51.44
CA THR A 65 -1.60 14.67 -51.56
C THR A 65 -2.15 13.33 -52.04
N THR A 66 -2.58 12.48 -51.10
CA THR A 66 -3.24 11.21 -51.42
C THR A 66 -4.44 10.96 -50.52
N THR A 67 -5.53 10.44 -51.10
CA THR A 67 -6.75 10.04 -50.38
C THR A 67 -6.68 8.54 -50.06
N GLY A 68 -6.81 8.16 -48.79
CA GLY A 68 -6.77 6.76 -48.36
C GLY A 68 -7.62 6.48 -47.11
N THR A 69 -8.00 5.21 -46.93
CA THR A 69 -8.75 4.74 -45.76
C THR A 69 -7.79 4.02 -44.82
N LEU A 70 -7.81 4.40 -43.54
CA LEU A 70 -6.95 3.82 -42.51
C LEU A 70 -7.85 3.02 -41.55
N SER A 71 -7.67 1.70 -41.51
CA SER A 71 -8.44 0.80 -40.66
C SER A 71 -7.54 0.20 -39.60
N TYR A 72 -7.97 0.27 -38.34
CA TYR A 72 -7.25 -0.28 -37.20
C TYR A 72 -8.15 -1.22 -36.40
N SER A 73 -7.57 -2.32 -35.93
CA SER A 73 -8.23 -3.27 -35.03
C SER A 73 -7.40 -3.48 -33.77
N ILE A 74 -8.06 -3.39 -32.61
CA ILE A 74 -7.48 -3.69 -31.30
C ILE A 74 -8.38 -4.76 -30.66
N GLY A 75 -7.90 -6.01 -30.60
CA GLY A 75 -8.75 -7.15 -30.23
C GLY A 75 -9.98 -7.25 -31.15
N ASP A 76 -11.17 -7.43 -30.58
CA ASP A 76 -12.44 -7.59 -31.31
C ASP A 76 -13.08 -6.25 -31.74
N SER A 77 -12.42 -5.12 -31.49
CA SER A 77 -12.94 -3.78 -31.78
C SER A 77 -12.29 -3.20 -33.04
N SER A 78 -13.09 -2.80 -34.03
CA SER A 78 -12.61 -2.10 -35.23
C SER A 78 -12.93 -0.60 -35.16
N LEU A 79 -11.93 0.26 -35.41
CA LEU A 79 -12.13 1.70 -35.65
C LEU A 79 -11.80 2.00 -37.12
N ASN A 80 -12.75 2.60 -37.85
CA ASN A 80 -12.57 3.00 -39.24
C ASN A 80 -12.58 4.53 -39.37
N GLY A 81 -11.59 5.09 -40.08
CA GLY A 81 -11.55 6.51 -40.43
C GLY A 81 -11.04 6.73 -41.86
N THR A 82 -11.58 7.74 -42.54
CA THR A 82 -11.12 8.19 -43.87
C THR A 82 -10.55 9.59 -43.70
N ARG A 83 -9.34 9.88 -44.22
CA ARG A 83 -8.77 11.23 -44.13
C ARG A 83 -7.79 11.56 -45.25
N GLU A 84 -7.73 12.84 -45.62
CA GLU A 84 -6.93 13.39 -46.73
C GLU A 84 -5.64 14.13 -46.29
N SER A 85 -5.42 14.42 -45.01
CA SER A 85 -4.11 14.79 -44.39
C SER A 85 -4.23 15.09 -42.88
N GLY A 86 -3.14 14.92 -42.11
CA GLY A 86 -2.99 15.35 -40.70
C GLY A 86 -2.47 14.28 -39.71
N THR A 87 -2.04 14.70 -38.52
CA THR A 87 -1.61 13.83 -37.40
C THR A 87 -2.80 13.05 -36.83
N LEU A 88 -2.65 11.73 -36.63
CA LEU A 88 -3.60 10.91 -35.90
C LEU A 88 -3.10 10.73 -34.47
N GLN A 89 -3.88 11.20 -33.50
CA GLN A 89 -3.58 11.01 -32.08
C GLN A 89 -4.51 9.92 -31.53
N LEU A 90 -3.93 8.84 -31.02
CA LEU A 90 -4.66 7.78 -30.33
C LEU A 90 -4.46 7.96 -28.83
N THR A 91 -5.55 8.21 -28.10
CA THR A 91 -5.55 8.32 -26.64
C THR A 91 -6.18 7.06 -26.07
N PHE A 92 -5.44 6.36 -25.21
CA PHE A 92 -5.95 5.23 -24.45
C PHE A 92 -6.36 5.70 -23.06
N THR A 93 -7.56 5.32 -22.61
CA THR A 93 -8.10 5.69 -21.29
C THR A 93 -7.86 4.62 -20.22
N SER A 94 -7.28 3.49 -20.59
CA SER A 94 -7.01 2.37 -19.68
C SER A 94 -5.84 1.51 -20.19
N PRO A 95 -5.14 0.77 -19.31
CA PRO A 95 -4.07 -0.14 -19.72
C PRO A 95 -4.65 -1.26 -20.57
N ILE A 96 -4.17 -1.43 -21.80
CA ILE A 96 -4.50 -2.57 -22.66
C ILE A 96 -3.26 -3.46 -22.77
N ILE A 97 -3.38 -4.72 -22.38
CA ILE A 97 -2.40 -5.76 -22.70
C ILE A 97 -2.91 -6.47 -23.95
N GLY A 98 -2.23 -6.31 -25.08
CA GLY A 98 -2.64 -6.95 -26.33
C GLY A 98 -1.67 -6.72 -27.47
N THR A 99 -1.80 -7.55 -28.51
CA THR A 99 -1.14 -7.34 -29.80
C THR A 99 -1.95 -6.38 -30.64
N PHE A 100 -1.31 -5.34 -31.17
CA PHE A 100 -1.93 -4.47 -32.16
C PHE A 100 -1.60 -4.98 -33.56
N THR A 101 -2.63 -5.19 -34.38
CA THR A 101 -2.45 -5.43 -35.81
C THR A 101 -3.17 -4.31 -36.56
N GLY A 102 -2.39 -3.45 -37.20
CA GLY A 102 -2.91 -2.39 -38.06
C GLY A 102 -2.61 -2.70 -39.52
N SER A 103 -3.59 -2.52 -40.39
CA SER A 103 -3.40 -2.56 -41.84
C SER A 103 -3.87 -1.25 -42.47
N ALA A 104 -2.96 -0.54 -43.12
CA ALA A 104 -3.26 0.64 -43.90
C ALA A 104 -3.29 0.26 -45.39
N SER A 105 -4.34 0.62 -46.12
CA SER A 105 -4.37 0.48 -47.57
C SER A 105 -4.47 1.85 -48.21
N TYR A 106 -3.65 2.13 -49.22
CA TYR A 106 -3.72 3.36 -49.99
C TYR A 106 -3.88 3.08 -51.48
N THR A 107 -4.46 4.03 -52.19
CA THR A 107 -4.50 4.05 -53.66
C THR A 107 -4.00 5.42 -54.11
N GLU A 108 -2.90 5.48 -54.85
CA GLU A 108 -2.45 6.72 -55.49
C GLU A 108 -2.77 6.67 -56.98
N SER A 109 -3.28 7.77 -57.52
CA SER A 109 -3.43 7.94 -58.97
C SER A 109 -2.61 9.15 -59.39
N SER A 110 -1.58 8.92 -60.19
CA SER A 110 -0.90 9.99 -60.93
C SER A 110 -0.76 9.61 -62.40
N GLY A 111 -1.08 10.53 -63.29
CA GLY A 111 -0.85 10.36 -64.74
C GLY A 111 -1.65 9.26 -65.46
N GLY A 112 -2.77 8.78 -64.91
CA GLY A 112 -3.62 7.76 -65.56
C GLY A 112 -3.30 6.31 -65.19
N THR A 113 -2.34 6.09 -64.30
CA THR A 113 -2.06 4.78 -63.68
C THR A 113 -2.41 4.83 -62.19
N SER A 114 -3.27 3.92 -61.74
CA SER A 114 -3.57 3.70 -60.32
C SER A 114 -2.61 2.66 -59.75
N GLN A 115 -1.94 2.99 -58.65
CA GLN A 115 -1.20 2.04 -57.84
C GLN A 115 -1.88 1.89 -56.49
N SER A 116 -2.08 0.65 -56.04
CA SER A 116 -2.60 0.34 -54.71
C SER A 116 -1.57 -0.44 -53.91
N GLY A 117 -1.35 -0.05 -52.66
CA GLY A 117 -0.45 -0.73 -51.74
C GLY A 117 -1.14 -0.98 -50.40
N THR A 118 -0.77 -2.09 -49.76
CA THR A 118 -1.18 -2.40 -48.39
C THR A 118 0.07 -2.39 -47.51
N PHE A 119 0.06 -1.57 -46.46
CA PHE A 119 1.07 -1.58 -45.42
C PHE A 119 0.50 -2.32 -44.21
N THR A 120 1.16 -3.39 -43.80
CA THR A 120 0.79 -4.14 -42.59
C THR A 120 1.89 -3.94 -41.57
N SER A 121 1.57 -3.32 -40.44
CA SER A 121 2.46 -3.25 -39.28
C SER A 121 1.89 -4.09 -38.16
N SER A 122 2.65 -5.10 -37.74
CA SER A 122 2.42 -5.83 -36.51
C SER A 122 3.51 -5.45 -35.52
N GLY A 123 3.12 -4.92 -34.37
CA GLY A 123 4.03 -4.64 -33.26
C GLY A 123 3.55 -5.38 -32.03
N THR A 124 4.48 -6.06 -31.35
CA THR A 124 4.24 -6.57 -30.01
C THR A 124 4.80 -5.54 -29.04
N PHE A 125 3.93 -4.82 -28.33
CA PHE A 125 4.37 -4.07 -27.17
C PHE A 125 4.40 -5.04 -26.00
N ALA A 126 5.59 -5.55 -25.68
CA ALA A 126 5.82 -6.06 -24.34
C ALA A 126 6.14 -4.84 -23.49
N PHE A 127 5.20 -4.41 -22.64
CA PHE A 127 5.65 -3.80 -21.40
C PHE A 127 6.43 -4.90 -20.70
N ASP A 128 7.77 -4.81 -20.73
CA ASP A 128 8.61 -5.69 -19.92
C ASP A 128 8.05 -5.60 -18.50
N GLY A 129 7.71 -6.78 -17.95
CA GLY A 129 6.85 -6.94 -16.80
C GLY A 129 7.51 -6.45 -15.54
N ALA A 130 7.57 -5.12 -15.37
CA ALA A 130 8.03 -4.43 -14.17
C ALA A 130 7.88 -2.91 -14.25
N ALA A 131 7.48 -2.33 -15.39
CA ALA A 131 6.98 -0.96 -15.41
C ALA A 131 5.60 -0.92 -14.74
N LYS A 132 5.60 -1.15 -13.43
CA LYS A 132 4.55 -0.75 -12.51
C LYS A 132 4.38 0.74 -12.74
N PHE A 133 3.36 1.14 -13.51
CA PHE A 133 2.77 2.44 -13.24
C PHE A 133 2.54 2.44 -11.73
N PRO A 134 3.07 3.41 -10.97
CA PRO A 134 2.71 3.46 -9.56
C PRO A 134 1.19 3.46 -9.56
N LEU A 135 0.59 2.50 -8.86
CA LEU A 135 -0.83 2.46 -8.57
C LEU A 135 -1.14 3.66 -7.66
N LEU A 136 -0.92 4.86 -8.18
CA LEU A 136 -1.32 6.13 -7.63
C LEU A 136 -2.85 6.07 -7.59
N GLY A 137 -3.42 6.01 -6.39
CA GLY A 137 -4.86 6.17 -6.20
C GLY A 137 -5.61 4.97 -5.65
N LEU A 138 -4.93 3.95 -5.12
CA LEU A 138 -5.58 2.87 -4.37
C LEU A 138 -5.84 3.20 -2.88
N SER A 139 -5.63 4.45 -2.48
CA SER A 139 -5.82 4.92 -1.12
C SER A 139 -6.39 6.33 -1.06
N ASP A 140 -6.97 6.64 0.09
CA ASP A 140 -7.43 7.97 0.46
C ASP A 140 -7.25 8.18 1.97
N ASN A 141 -6.48 9.18 2.35
CA ASN A 141 -6.28 9.58 3.74
C ASN A 141 -7.14 10.80 4.11
N PHE A 142 -8.08 11.20 3.25
CA PHE A 142 -9.09 12.23 3.49
C PHE A 142 -8.54 13.57 4.05
N ASN A 143 -7.26 13.85 3.81
CA ASN A 143 -6.53 14.93 4.47
C ASN A 143 -6.72 16.28 3.78
N ASP A 144 -7.33 16.29 2.59
CA ASP A 144 -7.63 17.48 1.80
C ASP A 144 -9.02 18.07 2.10
N ASN A 145 -9.89 17.32 2.80
CA ASN A 145 -11.30 17.65 3.04
C ASN A 145 -12.11 17.81 1.74
N VAL A 146 -11.71 17.13 0.68
CA VAL A 146 -12.33 17.22 -0.64
C VAL A 146 -12.51 15.82 -1.20
N ARG A 147 -13.76 15.42 -1.39
CA ARG A 147 -14.08 14.15 -2.03
C ARG A 147 -13.38 14.04 -3.39
N ASP A 148 -12.47 13.08 -3.49
CA ASP A 148 -11.86 12.73 -4.76
C ASP A 148 -12.86 11.96 -5.63
N LEU A 149 -13.47 12.64 -6.61
CA LEU A 149 -14.42 12.05 -7.55
C LEU A 149 -13.82 11.04 -8.53
N ALA A 150 -12.48 10.94 -8.61
CA ALA A 150 -11.84 9.86 -9.34
C ALA A 150 -11.83 8.56 -8.51
N LYS A 151 -11.94 8.66 -7.19
CA LYS A 151 -11.90 7.53 -6.25
C LYS A 151 -13.28 7.12 -5.74
N TRP A 152 -14.14 8.09 -5.48
CA TRP A 152 -15.43 7.91 -4.82
C TRP A 152 -16.59 8.33 -5.70
N GLY A 153 -17.75 7.69 -5.50
CA GLY A 153 -19.00 8.05 -6.16
C GLY A 153 -19.39 9.53 -5.97
N THR A 154 -20.20 10.07 -6.88
CA THR A 154 -20.59 11.50 -6.88
C THR A 154 -21.50 11.89 -5.72
N GLU A 155 -22.20 10.93 -5.13
CA GLU A 155 -23.10 11.12 -4.00
C GLU A 155 -22.94 10.00 -2.98
N ASP A 156 -23.28 10.27 -1.74
CA ASP A 156 -23.43 9.22 -0.73
C ASP A 156 -24.84 8.63 -0.85
N PHE A 157 -24.97 7.32 -0.63
CA PHE A 157 -26.26 6.67 -0.56
C PHE A 157 -26.74 6.66 0.89
N THR A 158 -27.85 7.33 1.16
CA THR A 158 -28.48 7.37 2.49
C THR A 158 -29.95 6.96 2.34
N PRO A 159 -30.31 5.68 2.62
CA PRO A 159 -31.69 5.21 2.47
C PRO A 159 -32.71 6.06 3.23
N ASP A 160 -32.33 6.48 4.45
CA ASP A 160 -33.18 7.21 5.38
C ASP A 160 -32.46 8.49 5.86
N PRO A 161 -32.51 9.62 5.13
CA PRO A 161 -31.87 10.86 5.54
C PRO A 161 -32.32 11.26 6.95
N PRO A 162 -31.40 11.77 7.80
CA PRO A 162 -30.52 12.88 7.44
C PRO A 162 -29.02 12.58 7.65
N ALA A 163 -28.62 11.31 7.70
CA ALA A 163 -27.23 10.93 7.86
C ALA A 163 -26.37 11.36 6.65
N VAL A 164 -25.16 11.83 6.95
CA VAL A 164 -24.21 12.33 5.94
C VAL A 164 -22.80 11.91 6.28
N LEU A 165 -22.04 11.50 5.26
CA LEU A 165 -20.59 11.40 5.30
C LEU A 165 -19.95 12.70 4.78
N THR A 166 -19.00 13.28 5.50
CA THR A 166 -18.33 14.52 5.08
C THR A 166 -16.85 14.43 5.35
N GLU A 167 -16.02 14.75 4.36
CA GLU A 167 -14.59 14.90 4.58
C GLU A 167 -14.33 16.27 5.21
N LYS A 168 -13.90 16.25 6.47
CA LYS A 168 -13.60 17.45 7.25
C LYS A 168 -12.68 17.06 8.40
N ASN A 169 -11.90 18.03 8.88
CA ASN A 169 -10.90 17.81 9.93
C ASN A 169 -9.88 16.72 9.54
N GLN A 170 -9.53 16.63 8.25
CA GLN A 170 -8.55 15.68 7.69
C GLN A 170 -8.95 14.21 7.91
N ARG A 171 -10.24 13.90 7.75
CA ARG A 171 -10.82 12.55 7.90
C ARG A 171 -12.21 12.51 7.28
N LEU A 172 -12.73 11.31 7.04
CA LEU A 172 -14.12 11.10 6.67
C LEU A 172 -14.98 11.00 7.94
N GLU A 173 -15.88 11.96 8.19
CA GLU A 173 -16.75 11.94 9.36
C GLU A 173 -18.19 11.54 9.02
N TYR A 174 -18.81 10.74 9.89
CA TYR A 174 -20.23 10.44 9.88
C TYR A 174 -20.98 11.34 10.85
N THR A 175 -22.10 11.92 10.41
CA THR A 175 -22.97 12.71 11.28
C THR A 175 -24.44 12.37 11.05
N CYS A 176 -25.23 12.40 12.12
CA CYS A 176 -26.68 12.23 12.09
C CYS A 176 -27.33 13.23 13.06
N PRO A 177 -28.16 14.17 12.60
CA PRO A 177 -28.73 15.22 13.46
C PRO A 177 -29.97 14.77 14.26
N ASP A 178 -30.42 13.53 14.12
CA ASP A 178 -31.55 12.98 14.89
C ASP A 178 -31.22 11.59 15.47
N THR A 179 -32.20 10.94 16.09
CA THR A 179 -32.02 9.66 16.79
C THR A 179 -32.55 8.46 16.00
N ARG A 180 -32.90 8.59 14.72
CA ARG A 180 -33.40 7.44 13.95
C ARG A 180 -32.27 6.45 13.68
N SER A 181 -32.63 5.19 13.47
CA SER A 181 -31.71 4.23 12.85
C SER A 181 -31.48 4.64 11.40
N THR A 182 -30.24 4.96 11.05
CA THR A 182 -29.87 5.43 9.71
C THR A 182 -28.42 5.06 9.40
N ILE A 183 -28.11 5.04 8.10
CA ILE A 183 -26.83 4.65 7.54
C ILE A 183 -26.54 5.52 6.32
N SER A 184 -25.28 5.85 6.10
CA SER A 184 -24.82 6.57 4.92
C SER A 184 -23.59 5.88 4.35
N PHE A 185 -23.61 5.59 3.05
CA PHE A 185 -22.57 4.86 2.33
C PHE A 185 -21.84 5.75 1.33
N ARG A 186 -20.52 5.60 1.24
CA ARG A 186 -19.68 6.18 0.19
C ARG A 186 -18.96 5.06 -0.56
N SER A 187 -19.34 4.86 -1.81
CA SER A 187 -18.81 3.76 -2.63
C SER A 187 -17.50 4.11 -3.31
N TRP A 188 -16.54 3.18 -3.23
CA TRP A 188 -15.30 3.20 -3.98
C TRP A 188 -15.56 2.86 -5.45
N ILE A 189 -15.08 3.69 -6.37
CA ILE A 189 -15.25 3.53 -7.82
C ILE A 189 -13.93 3.47 -8.59
N ALA A 190 -12.80 3.82 -7.96
CA ALA A 190 -11.50 3.92 -8.65
C ALA A 190 -11.06 2.59 -9.26
N THR A 191 -11.24 1.49 -8.53
CA THR A 191 -10.83 0.16 -8.97
C THR A 191 -11.83 -0.92 -8.57
N PRO A 192 -12.33 -1.72 -9.53
CA PRO A 192 -13.22 -2.84 -9.21
C PRO A 192 -12.44 -3.94 -8.50
N THR A 193 -13.01 -4.46 -7.41
CA THR A 193 -12.51 -5.66 -6.74
C THR A 193 -13.16 -6.89 -7.37
N LEU A 194 -12.41 -7.65 -8.17
CA LEU A 194 -12.99 -8.76 -8.94
C LEU A 194 -13.11 -10.04 -8.12
N TYR A 195 -14.17 -10.83 -8.37
CA TYR A 195 -14.30 -12.17 -7.82
C TYR A 195 -13.11 -13.06 -8.20
N SER A 196 -12.46 -12.89 -9.36
CA SER A 196 -11.31 -13.71 -9.75
C SER A 196 -9.97 -13.32 -9.12
N ALA A 197 -9.90 -12.26 -8.31
CA ALA A 197 -8.64 -11.74 -7.80
C ALA A 197 -8.67 -11.63 -6.28
N ASN A 198 -7.51 -11.82 -5.64
CA ASN A 198 -7.37 -11.50 -4.23
C ASN A 198 -7.36 -9.99 -4.05
N TRP A 199 -8.04 -9.49 -3.03
CA TRP A 199 -8.03 -8.08 -2.66
C TRP A 199 -8.21 -7.90 -1.15
N GLU A 200 -7.80 -6.75 -0.63
CA GLU A 200 -8.14 -6.30 0.71
C GLU A 200 -8.52 -4.82 0.71
N ALA A 201 -9.35 -4.43 1.65
CA ALA A 201 -9.69 -3.05 1.98
C ALA A 201 -9.40 -2.84 3.48
N ILE A 202 -8.70 -1.76 3.80
CA ILE A 202 -8.31 -1.39 5.17
C ILE A 202 -8.71 0.05 5.41
N VAL A 203 -9.17 0.35 6.62
CA VAL A 203 -9.45 1.72 7.06
C VAL A 203 -9.20 1.86 8.56
N ASP A 204 -8.61 2.97 8.96
CA ASP A 204 -8.55 3.37 10.36
C ASP A 204 -9.90 3.97 10.74
N THR A 205 -10.41 3.64 11.92
CA THR A 205 -11.69 4.11 12.41
C THR A 205 -11.53 4.73 13.79
N SER A 206 -12.29 5.78 14.05
CA SER A 206 -12.42 6.33 15.39
C SER A 206 -13.88 6.52 15.74
N VAL A 207 -14.30 5.86 16.82
CA VAL A 207 -15.65 5.94 17.38
C VAL A 207 -15.53 6.28 18.86
N ILE A 208 -16.07 7.43 19.26
CA ILE A 208 -15.99 7.94 20.63
C ILE A 208 -17.26 7.52 21.39
N PRO A 209 -17.12 6.67 22.43
CA PRO A 209 -18.25 6.33 23.29
C PRO A 209 -18.72 7.59 24.03
N SER A 210 -19.95 8.03 23.79
CA SER A 210 -20.50 9.23 24.46
C SER A 210 -21.07 8.92 25.85
N GLY A 211 -21.28 7.63 26.16
CA GLY A 211 -22.06 7.20 27.32
C GLY A 211 -23.56 7.49 27.21
N LEU A 212 -24.04 7.98 26.06
CA LEU A 212 -25.45 8.16 25.76
C LEU A 212 -26.09 6.84 25.30
N PRO A 213 -27.41 6.68 25.46
CA PRO A 213 -28.12 5.55 24.85
C PRO A 213 -28.01 5.59 23.32
N GLY A 214 -28.13 4.42 22.71
CA GLY A 214 -28.01 4.22 21.26
C GLY A 214 -26.67 3.63 20.86
N ILE A 215 -26.47 3.51 19.55
CA ILE A 215 -25.27 2.93 18.94
C ILE A 215 -24.80 3.90 17.85
N THR A 216 -23.50 4.12 17.79
CA THR A 216 -22.82 4.74 16.65
C THR A 216 -21.72 3.79 16.16
N GLY A 217 -21.51 3.74 14.85
CA GLY A 217 -20.38 3.04 14.28
C GLY A 217 -19.95 3.53 12.92
N PHE A 218 -18.81 3.00 12.48
CA PHE A 218 -18.19 3.27 11.19
C PHE A 218 -17.58 1.98 10.64
N GLY A 219 -17.77 1.70 9.36
CA GLY A 219 -17.49 0.38 8.80
C GLY A 219 -17.11 0.34 7.33
N ILE A 220 -16.82 -0.88 6.88
CA ILE A 220 -16.67 -1.26 5.47
C ILE A 220 -17.83 -2.20 5.12
N ASP A 221 -18.46 -1.95 3.98
CA ASP A 221 -19.50 -2.80 3.41
C ASP A 221 -19.06 -3.34 2.03
N ILE A 222 -19.32 -4.62 1.80
CA ILE A 222 -18.99 -5.36 0.58
C ILE A 222 -20.27 -5.92 0.00
N ILE A 223 -20.68 -5.39 -1.14
CA ILE A 223 -21.91 -5.78 -1.83
C ILE A 223 -21.55 -6.55 -3.11
N ARG A 224 -22.33 -7.57 -3.44
CA ARG A 224 -22.36 -8.07 -4.81
C ARG A 224 -22.94 -6.96 -5.72
N ALA A 225 -22.16 -6.46 -6.67
CA ALA A 225 -22.50 -5.23 -7.41
C ALA A 225 -23.85 -5.26 -8.18
N ASP A 226 -24.41 -6.43 -8.48
CA ASP A 226 -25.70 -6.61 -9.15
C ASP A 226 -26.84 -7.09 -8.23
N ASP A 227 -26.60 -7.23 -6.92
CA ASP A 227 -27.58 -7.72 -5.95
C ASP A 227 -27.30 -7.12 -4.56
N ALA A 228 -27.98 -6.02 -4.24
CA ALA A 228 -27.82 -5.29 -2.98
C ALA A 228 -28.24 -6.10 -1.74
N ASP A 229 -29.02 -7.18 -1.92
CA ASP A 229 -29.40 -8.07 -0.82
C ASP A 229 -28.25 -9.04 -0.44
N LYS A 230 -27.13 -9.03 -1.17
CA LYS A 230 -25.93 -9.82 -0.90
C LYS A 230 -24.81 -8.91 -0.45
N PHE A 231 -24.72 -8.72 0.87
CA PHE A 231 -23.68 -7.90 1.47
C PHE A 231 -23.01 -8.56 2.68
N ILE A 232 -21.77 -8.17 2.93
CA ILE A 232 -21.00 -8.44 4.14
C ILE A 232 -20.50 -7.11 4.67
N PHE A 233 -20.56 -6.92 5.97
CA PHE A 233 -20.05 -5.73 6.62
C PHE A 233 -19.11 -6.06 7.77
N ILE A 234 -18.22 -5.13 8.08
CA ILE A 234 -17.50 -5.02 9.34
C ILE A 234 -17.61 -3.58 9.83
N GLU A 235 -17.84 -3.41 11.13
CA GLU A 235 -18.08 -2.13 11.77
C GLU A 235 -17.32 -2.03 13.09
N HIS A 236 -16.75 -0.86 13.37
CA HIS A 236 -16.35 -0.44 14.70
C HIS A 236 -17.51 0.36 15.30
N GLN A 237 -18.03 -0.08 16.43
CA GLN A 237 -19.08 0.58 17.22
C GLN A 237 -18.54 1.06 18.57
N ASP A 238 -19.32 1.88 19.28
CA ASP A 238 -18.98 2.46 20.59
C ASP A 238 -18.33 1.49 21.59
N ASN A 239 -18.65 0.20 21.55
CA ASN A 239 -18.17 -0.79 22.52
C ASN A 239 -17.90 -2.18 21.91
N ALA A 240 -17.87 -2.28 20.58
CA ALA A 240 -17.80 -3.56 19.89
C ALA A 240 -17.20 -3.42 18.49
N PHE A 241 -16.61 -4.50 17.98
CA PHE A 241 -16.56 -4.73 16.55
C PHE A 241 -17.71 -5.65 16.15
N LEU A 242 -18.35 -5.33 15.04
CA LEU A 242 -19.43 -6.11 14.49
C LEU A 242 -19.06 -6.57 13.09
N SER A 243 -19.47 -7.78 12.72
CA SER A 243 -19.47 -8.19 11.32
C SER A 243 -20.65 -9.10 11.04
N GLY A 244 -21.12 -9.09 9.80
CA GLY A 244 -22.27 -9.89 9.42
C GLY A 244 -22.40 -10.06 7.93
N MET A 245 -23.26 -11.00 7.54
CA MET A 245 -23.73 -11.18 6.18
C MET A 245 -25.25 -10.99 6.17
N SER A 246 -25.83 -10.56 5.05
CA SER A 246 -27.25 -10.23 4.92
C SER A 246 -28.24 -11.28 5.44
N THR A 247 -27.87 -12.57 5.44
CA THR A 247 -28.71 -13.68 5.93
C THR A 247 -28.32 -14.20 7.33
N GLY A 248 -27.43 -13.52 8.04
CA GLY A 248 -26.98 -13.91 9.38
C GLY A 248 -25.87 -13.00 9.91
N GLY A 249 -26.16 -12.25 10.98
CA GLY A 249 -25.16 -11.50 11.72
C GLY A 249 -24.56 -12.35 12.84
N ASN A 250 -23.24 -12.28 13.01
CA ASN A 250 -22.59 -12.76 14.24
C ASN A 250 -22.05 -11.54 14.98
N GLU A 251 -22.74 -11.20 16.07
CA GLU A 251 -22.31 -10.16 16.98
C GLU A 251 -21.19 -10.72 17.86
N THR A 252 -19.97 -10.19 17.69
CA THR A 252 -18.84 -10.55 18.55
C THR A 252 -18.41 -9.29 19.28
N ALA A 253 -19.09 -8.97 20.39
CA ALA A 253 -18.79 -7.76 21.15
C ALA A 253 -17.47 -7.90 21.92
N PHE A 254 -16.50 -7.03 21.60
CA PHE A 254 -15.28 -6.80 22.38
C PHE A 254 -15.10 -5.29 22.55
N ASN A 255 -14.75 -4.81 23.74
CA ASN A 255 -14.68 -3.39 24.08
C ASN A 255 -13.37 -2.76 23.56
N PRO A 256 -13.37 -2.12 22.38
CA PRO A 256 -12.14 -1.71 21.71
C PRO A 256 -11.65 -0.35 22.22
N SER A 257 -10.44 0.04 21.81
CA SER A 257 -10.00 1.41 22.01
C SER A 257 -10.76 2.36 21.06
N HIS A 258 -10.80 3.67 21.37
CA HIS A 258 -11.50 4.66 20.55
C HIS A 258 -10.87 4.87 19.16
N HIS A 259 -9.67 4.33 18.91
CA HIS A 259 -8.95 4.39 17.65
C HIS A 259 -8.54 2.98 17.26
N SER A 260 -9.16 2.46 16.22
CA SER A 260 -8.99 1.08 15.78
C SER A 260 -8.77 1.05 14.27
N ALA A 261 -8.48 -0.12 13.72
CA ALA A 261 -8.55 -0.34 12.28
C ALA A 261 -9.39 -1.56 11.97
N ILE A 262 -10.03 -1.56 10.81
CA ILE A 262 -10.80 -2.70 10.30
C ILE A 262 -10.29 -3.06 8.92
N ARG A 263 -10.32 -4.36 8.63
CA ARG A 263 -9.89 -4.94 7.36
C ARG A 263 -10.94 -5.89 6.84
N VAL A 264 -11.21 -5.82 5.55
CA VAL A 264 -11.86 -6.88 4.79
C VAL A 264 -10.88 -7.42 3.77
N SER A 265 -10.68 -8.74 3.73
CA SER A 265 -9.86 -9.40 2.71
C SER A 265 -10.62 -10.50 2.01
N TYR A 266 -10.34 -10.70 0.73
CA TYR A 266 -10.94 -11.75 -0.09
C TYR A 266 -9.86 -12.62 -0.73
N ASP A 267 -10.01 -13.93 -0.56
CA ASP A 267 -9.20 -14.95 -1.22
C ASP A 267 -10.01 -15.62 -2.34
N SER A 268 -9.61 -15.33 -3.58
CA SER A 268 -10.25 -15.86 -4.79
C SER A 268 -10.07 -17.37 -4.96
N SER A 269 -9.11 -18.01 -4.30
CA SER A 269 -8.93 -19.46 -4.38
C SER A 269 -9.92 -20.21 -3.49
N THR A 270 -10.13 -19.71 -2.26
CA THR A 270 -11.04 -20.30 -1.27
C THR A 270 -12.44 -19.72 -1.32
N ARG A 271 -12.62 -18.57 -1.97
CA ARG A 271 -13.86 -17.78 -2.00
C ARG A 271 -14.29 -17.31 -0.61
N ILE A 272 -13.33 -17.06 0.27
CA ILE A 272 -13.57 -16.60 1.64
C ILE A 272 -13.30 -15.10 1.73
N ILE A 273 -14.26 -14.38 2.32
CA ILE A 273 -14.11 -13.01 2.80
C ILE A 273 -13.80 -13.07 4.29
N ARG A 274 -12.73 -12.42 4.74
CA ARG A 274 -12.37 -12.31 6.16
C ARG A 274 -12.54 -10.88 6.63
N CYS A 275 -13.11 -10.74 7.82
CA CYS A 275 -13.24 -9.48 8.52
C CYS A 275 -12.31 -9.54 9.72
N ASP A 276 -11.33 -8.65 9.75
CA ASP A 276 -10.33 -8.55 10.82
C ASP A 276 -10.35 -7.15 11.41
N TYR A 277 -9.90 -7.03 12.65
CA TYR A 277 -9.78 -5.75 13.35
C TYR A 277 -8.41 -5.61 14.00
N ASP A 278 -8.07 -4.38 14.32
CA ASP A 278 -6.95 -4.02 15.18
C ASP A 278 -7.43 -3.01 16.21
N GLU A 279 -7.22 -3.32 17.50
CA GLU A 279 -7.74 -2.56 18.63
C GLU A 279 -7.01 -1.24 18.86
N ASP A 280 -5.75 -1.13 18.43
CA ASP A 280 -4.97 0.12 18.54
C ASP A 280 -4.64 0.75 17.19
N GLY A 281 -5.26 0.23 16.13
CA GLY A 281 -5.12 0.73 14.77
C GLY A 281 -3.64 0.80 14.34
N PRO A 282 -3.19 1.89 13.70
CA PRO A 282 -1.82 1.98 13.22
C PRO A 282 -0.80 2.28 14.33
N VAL A 283 -1.22 2.55 15.58
CA VAL A 283 -0.36 3.11 16.65
C VAL A 283 0.87 2.24 16.94
N LYS A 284 0.76 0.91 16.81
CA LYS A 284 1.88 -0.03 16.98
C LYS A 284 2.20 -0.83 15.71
N GLY A 285 1.72 -0.34 14.56
CA GLY A 285 1.59 -1.10 13.33
C GLY A 285 0.47 -2.14 13.42
N TYR A 286 -0.09 -2.53 12.28
CA TYR A 286 -1.28 -3.37 12.31
C TYR A 286 -1.06 -4.78 12.86
N ALA A 287 -1.83 -5.17 13.86
CA ALA A 287 -1.90 -6.48 14.51
C ALA A 287 -3.30 -7.09 14.36
N TRP A 288 -3.59 -7.58 13.15
CA TRP A 288 -4.92 -8.10 12.80
C TRP A 288 -5.37 -9.30 13.64
N THR A 289 -6.53 -9.14 14.29
CA THR A 289 -7.30 -10.21 14.93
C THR A 289 -8.49 -10.55 14.04
N ASN A 290 -8.68 -11.84 13.73
CA ASN A 290 -9.82 -12.28 12.94
C ASN A 290 -11.11 -12.18 13.75
N LEU A 291 -12.08 -11.42 13.25
CA LEU A 291 -13.43 -11.32 13.82
C LEU A 291 -14.33 -12.41 13.26
N SER A 292 -14.33 -12.56 11.94
CA SER A 292 -15.19 -13.52 11.24
C SER A 292 -14.64 -13.87 9.85
N ALA A 293 -15.20 -14.93 9.27
CA ALA A 293 -14.91 -15.36 7.92
C ALA A 293 -16.18 -15.89 7.23
N PHE A 294 -16.43 -15.47 6.00
CA PHE A 294 -17.64 -15.78 5.24
C PHE A 294 -17.27 -16.44 3.91
N SER A 295 -17.82 -17.62 3.62
CA SER A 295 -17.67 -18.20 2.27
C SER A 295 -18.77 -17.67 1.36
N VAL A 296 -18.38 -17.10 0.21
CA VAL A 296 -19.27 -16.64 -0.86
C VAL A 296 -19.26 -17.56 -2.09
N GLY A 297 -18.62 -18.73 -1.95
CA GLY A 297 -18.48 -19.72 -3.01
C GLY A 297 -19.62 -20.74 -3.10
N THR A 298 -19.50 -21.68 -4.03
CA THR A 298 -20.51 -22.74 -4.25
C THR A 298 -20.57 -23.78 -3.14
N THR A 299 -19.57 -23.82 -2.24
CA THR A 299 -19.47 -24.80 -1.15
C THR A 299 -19.10 -24.11 0.16
N SER A 300 -19.63 -24.62 1.27
CA SER A 300 -19.14 -24.23 2.59
C SER A 300 -17.67 -24.59 2.73
N GLN A 301 -16.90 -23.72 3.39
CA GLN A 301 -15.47 -23.91 3.61
C GLN A 301 -15.21 -24.11 5.11
N PRO A 302 -14.25 -24.96 5.50
CA PRO A 302 -13.83 -25.07 6.89
C PRO A 302 -13.36 -23.72 7.44
N GLY A 303 -13.74 -23.41 8.69
CA GLY A 303 -13.31 -22.19 9.38
C GLY A 303 -14.14 -20.94 9.05
N THR A 304 -15.22 -21.06 8.27
CA THR A 304 -16.13 -19.93 8.05
C THR A 304 -17.23 -19.88 9.10
N THR A 305 -17.53 -18.67 9.54
CA THR A 305 -18.62 -18.27 10.41
C THR A 305 -19.99 -18.54 9.77
N PHE A 306 -20.14 -18.20 8.49
CA PHE A 306 -21.35 -18.40 7.72
C PHE A 306 -21.00 -18.65 6.24
N TRP A 307 -21.93 -19.24 5.49
CA TRP A 307 -21.76 -19.54 4.08
C TRP A 307 -23.02 -19.21 3.29
N GLU A 308 -22.85 -18.51 2.18
CA GLU A 308 -23.91 -18.29 1.20
C GLU A 308 -23.30 -18.30 -0.22
N ASN A 309 -23.89 -19.06 -1.15
CA ASN A 309 -23.44 -19.00 -2.53
C ASN A 309 -23.97 -17.73 -3.22
N TRP A 310 -23.08 -16.80 -3.51
CA TRP A 310 -23.44 -15.54 -4.18
C TRP A 310 -23.58 -15.68 -5.70
N GLY A 311 -23.27 -16.85 -6.29
CA GLY A 311 -23.46 -17.10 -7.72
C GLY A 311 -22.59 -16.22 -8.62
N MET A 312 -21.48 -15.69 -8.11
CA MET A 312 -20.61 -14.78 -8.85
C MET A 312 -19.74 -15.52 -9.87
N SER A 313 -19.63 -14.94 -11.06
CA SER A 313 -18.68 -15.28 -12.10
C SER A 313 -17.33 -14.62 -11.84
N ALA A 314 -16.27 -15.14 -12.47
CA ALA A 314 -14.91 -14.64 -12.32
C ALA A 314 -14.77 -13.12 -12.57
N SER A 315 -15.53 -12.56 -13.52
CA SER A 315 -15.46 -11.15 -13.91
C SER A 315 -16.40 -10.23 -13.12
N GLN A 316 -17.27 -10.76 -12.25
CA GLN A 316 -18.17 -9.92 -11.47
C GLN A 316 -17.39 -9.19 -10.36
N PRO A 317 -17.59 -7.86 -10.21
CA PRO A 317 -16.95 -7.11 -9.14
C PRO A 317 -17.75 -7.23 -7.84
N PHE A 318 -17.06 -7.04 -6.73
CA PHE A 318 -17.63 -6.55 -5.50
C PHE A 318 -17.69 -5.03 -5.55
N GLN A 319 -18.71 -4.45 -4.92
CA GLN A 319 -18.76 -3.03 -4.60
C GLN A 319 -18.30 -2.86 -3.17
N VAL A 320 -17.26 -2.05 -2.96
CA VAL A 320 -16.75 -1.73 -1.63
C VAL A 320 -17.19 -0.32 -1.26
N SER A 321 -17.74 -0.14 -0.07
CA SER A 321 -18.13 1.17 0.44
C SER A 321 -17.62 1.36 1.86
N LEU A 322 -17.31 2.60 2.20
CA LEU A 322 -17.25 3.04 3.59
C LEU A 322 -18.64 3.46 4.03
N TYR A 323 -18.99 3.21 5.28
CA TYR A 323 -20.28 3.66 5.80
C TYR A 323 -20.19 4.10 7.26
N GLY A 324 -21.10 4.97 7.66
CA GLY A 324 -21.37 5.26 9.06
C GLY A 324 -22.81 4.89 9.40
N TYR A 325 -23.03 4.42 10.63
CA TYR A 325 -24.31 3.97 11.13
C TYR A 325 -24.60 4.58 12.50
N SER A 326 -25.88 4.85 12.77
CA SER A 326 -26.34 5.15 14.12
C SER A 326 -27.77 4.68 14.35
N SER A 327 -28.11 4.36 15.60
CA SER A 327 -29.49 4.12 16.05
C SER A 327 -29.72 4.73 17.42
N ASP A 328 -30.87 5.36 17.61
CA ASP A 328 -31.28 6.02 18.86
C ASP A 328 -30.30 7.09 19.35
N ARG A 329 -29.48 7.65 18.44
CA ARG A 329 -28.39 8.56 18.77
C ARG A 329 -28.15 9.64 17.72
N ILE A 330 -28.02 10.88 18.19
CA ILE A 330 -27.47 12.01 17.42
C ILE A 330 -25.95 11.82 17.36
N VAL A 331 -25.38 11.91 16.16
CA VAL A 331 -23.94 11.83 15.93
C VAL A 331 -23.43 13.15 15.41
N THR A 332 -22.56 13.77 16.20
CA THR A 332 -21.92 15.05 15.95
C THR A 332 -20.51 14.87 15.38
N SER A 333 -19.93 15.97 14.90
CA SER A 333 -18.59 15.98 14.32
C SER A 333 -17.54 15.39 15.28
N GLY A 334 -16.73 14.47 14.80
CA GLY A 334 -15.65 13.81 15.53
C GLY A 334 -16.07 12.62 16.38
N GLU A 335 -17.36 12.28 16.49
CA GLU A 335 -17.79 11.10 17.24
C GLU A 335 -17.63 9.78 16.47
N ALA A 336 -17.71 9.83 15.13
CA ALA A 336 -17.49 8.67 14.26
C ALA A 336 -16.78 9.11 12.99
N SER A 337 -15.63 8.51 12.72
CA SER A 337 -14.82 8.86 11.56
C SER A 337 -13.96 7.72 11.06
N ALA A 338 -13.49 7.86 9.83
CA ALA A 338 -12.55 6.99 9.17
C ALA A 338 -11.38 7.78 8.58
N ASP A 339 -10.22 7.15 8.52
CA ASP A 339 -8.99 7.69 7.95
C ASP A 339 -8.14 6.59 7.27
N ASN A 340 -7.15 6.98 6.48
CA ASN A 340 -6.15 6.10 5.84
C ASN A 340 -6.77 4.90 5.09
N PHE A 341 -7.87 5.13 4.37
CA PHE A 341 -8.48 4.10 3.54
C PHE A 341 -7.50 3.63 2.47
N ARG A 342 -7.42 2.31 2.28
CA ARG A 342 -6.73 1.72 1.13
C ARG A 342 -7.41 0.46 0.68
N ILE A 343 -7.33 0.19 -0.61
CA ILE A 343 -7.88 -1.01 -1.24
C ILE A 343 -6.97 -1.49 -2.35
N GLY A 344 -6.67 -2.78 -2.42
CA GLY A 344 -5.77 -3.30 -3.42
C GLY A 344 -5.62 -4.79 -3.34
N SER A 345 -4.67 -5.36 -4.08
CA SER A 345 -4.24 -6.73 -3.79
C SER A 345 -3.71 -6.77 -2.35
N PRO A 346 -4.01 -7.83 -1.57
CA PRO A 346 -3.34 -8.00 -0.29
C PRO A 346 -1.84 -7.95 -0.58
N PRO A 347 -1.04 -7.29 0.28
CA PRO A 347 0.40 -7.32 0.14
C PRO A 347 0.77 -8.77 -0.09
N ALA A 348 1.38 -9.07 -1.24
CA ALA A 348 1.89 -10.40 -1.48
C ALA A 348 2.80 -10.65 -0.30
N SER A 349 2.40 -11.54 0.62
CA SER A 349 3.18 -11.77 1.83
C SER A 349 4.59 -12.00 1.35
N THR A 350 5.48 -11.09 1.74
CA THR A 350 6.84 -11.08 1.21
C THR A 350 7.65 -12.25 1.77
N GLY A 351 6.99 -13.10 2.57
CA GLY A 351 7.58 -14.18 3.35
C GLY A 351 8.24 -13.68 4.64
N THR A 352 8.35 -12.37 4.84
CA THR A 352 9.02 -11.77 6.01
C THR A 352 8.21 -10.58 6.56
N ALA A 353 8.26 -10.39 7.88
CA ALA A 353 7.61 -9.23 8.51
C ALA A 353 8.22 -7.88 8.08
N LEU A 354 9.47 -7.86 7.59
CA LEU A 354 10.13 -6.65 7.07
C LEU A 354 9.48 -6.20 5.76
N GLY A 355 9.26 -7.10 4.81
CA GLY A 355 8.64 -6.71 3.54
C GLY A 355 7.18 -6.31 3.74
N ASP A 356 6.45 -6.96 4.64
CA ASP A 356 5.08 -6.56 5.00
C ASP A 356 5.06 -5.17 5.67
N TRP A 357 6.05 -4.86 6.53
CA TRP A 357 6.23 -3.53 7.11
C TRP A 357 6.58 -2.47 6.05
N LYS A 358 7.39 -2.79 5.05
CA LYS A 358 7.68 -1.86 3.95
C LYS A 358 6.42 -1.54 3.15
N VAL A 359 5.61 -2.55 2.82
CA VAL A 359 4.35 -2.30 2.10
C VAL A 359 3.38 -1.47 2.95
N LEU A 360 3.35 -1.69 4.26
CA LEU A 360 2.55 -0.89 5.17
C LEU A 360 2.91 0.61 5.12
N HIS A 361 4.20 0.94 5.18
CA HIS A 361 4.64 2.34 5.32
C HIS A 361 4.88 3.06 3.99
N PHE A 362 5.24 2.33 2.94
CA PHE A 362 5.63 2.91 1.65
C PHE A 362 4.73 2.49 0.49
N GLY A 363 3.70 1.67 0.77
CA GLY A 363 2.84 1.07 -0.24
C GLY A 363 3.62 0.17 -1.19
N ASP A 364 3.31 0.25 -2.48
CA ASP A 364 4.03 -0.49 -3.52
C ASP A 364 5.38 0.12 -3.91
N THR A 365 5.80 1.20 -3.26
CA THR A 365 7.06 1.87 -3.54
C THR A 365 8.22 0.99 -3.08
N VAL A 366 9.12 0.66 -3.99
CA VAL A 366 10.36 -0.03 -3.64
C VAL A 366 11.27 0.96 -2.93
N VAL A 367 11.33 0.86 -1.60
CA VAL A 367 12.32 1.57 -0.79
C VAL A 367 13.41 0.61 -0.32
N ALA A 368 14.65 1.07 -0.32
CA ALA A 368 15.78 0.31 0.16
C ALA A 368 15.86 0.36 1.69
N ASP A 369 16.47 -0.68 2.28
CA ASP A 369 16.79 -0.75 3.70
C ASP A 369 17.76 0.33 4.18
N SER A 370 18.51 0.91 3.23
CA SER A 370 19.47 1.99 3.45
C SER A 370 18.91 3.39 3.21
N ASP A 371 17.65 3.49 2.79
CA ASP A 371 16.98 4.77 2.60
C ASP A 371 16.59 5.35 3.97
N ASP A 372 16.37 6.65 3.97
CA ASP A 372 16.05 7.51 5.11
C ASP A 372 14.91 8.40 4.60
N SER A 373 13.70 7.88 4.72
CA SER A 373 12.56 8.33 3.92
C SER A 373 11.98 9.64 4.45
N ASP A 374 12.12 9.89 5.75
CA ASP A 374 11.68 11.10 6.45
C ASP A 374 12.80 12.13 6.68
N GLY A 375 14.06 11.76 6.43
CA GLY A 375 15.23 12.65 6.48
C GLY A 375 15.79 12.86 7.88
N ASP A 376 15.49 11.99 8.84
CA ASP A 376 15.97 12.09 10.22
C ASP A 376 17.35 11.45 10.45
N SER A 377 17.95 10.91 9.39
CA SER A 377 19.24 10.18 9.37
C SER A 377 19.20 8.76 9.95
N VAL A 378 18.04 8.24 10.30
CA VAL A 378 17.81 6.83 10.62
C VAL A 378 17.45 6.10 9.32
N LYS A 379 17.90 4.84 9.20
CA LYS A 379 17.64 4.05 8.01
C LYS A 379 16.39 3.21 8.20
N ASN A 380 15.59 3.02 7.16
CA ASN A 380 14.36 2.22 7.17
C ASN A 380 14.54 0.87 7.90
N LEU A 381 15.66 0.16 7.67
CA LEU A 381 15.92 -1.11 8.37
C LEU A 381 16.08 -0.97 9.88
N ILE A 382 16.70 0.12 10.34
CA ILE A 382 16.85 0.41 11.77
C ILE A 382 15.49 0.79 12.37
N GLU A 383 14.70 1.59 11.68
CA GLU A 383 13.36 2.00 12.11
C GLU A 383 12.45 0.79 12.29
N TYR A 384 12.38 -0.06 11.28
CA TYR A 384 11.71 -1.36 11.37
C TYR A 384 12.18 -2.19 12.56
N ALA A 385 13.49 -2.23 12.77
CA ALA A 385 14.12 -3.08 13.77
C ALA A 385 13.83 -2.63 15.21
N VAL A 386 13.58 -1.34 15.43
CA VAL A 386 13.38 -0.77 16.78
C VAL A 386 12.00 -0.12 16.99
N GLY A 387 11.09 -0.29 16.02
CA GLY A 387 9.68 0.08 16.13
C GLY A 387 9.41 1.57 15.92
N LEU A 388 10.13 2.20 14.99
CA LEU A 388 9.89 3.58 14.56
C LEU A 388 9.04 3.59 13.26
N ASP A 389 8.36 4.71 13.03
CA ASP A 389 7.62 5.00 11.80
C ASP A 389 8.55 5.74 10.82
N PRO A 390 8.86 5.16 9.65
CA PRO A 390 9.81 5.72 8.70
C PRO A 390 9.30 6.92 7.90
N ASN A 391 8.05 7.34 8.16
CA ASN A 391 7.46 8.54 7.56
C ASN A 391 7.38 9.70 8.55
N VAL A 392 7.78 9.51 9.82
CA VAL A 392 7.71 10.52 10.86
C VAL A 392 9.12 10.77 11.40
N PRO A 393 9.71 11.96 11.18
CA PRO A 393 11.07 12.25 11.63
C PRO A 393 11.17 12.18 13.14
N GLU A 394 11.65 11.04 13.63
CA GLU A 394 11.61 10.65 15.03
C GLU A 394 12.92 10.01 15.47
N ILE A 395 13.65 10.73 16.34
CA ILE A 395 14.88 10.26 16.95
C ILE A 395 14.70 9.90 18.45
N PRO A 396 13.59 9.29 18.92
CA PRO A 396 13.42 9.00 20.32
C PRO A 396 14.39 7.88 20.71
N LYS A 397 15.25 8.18 21.68
CA LYS A 397 16.09 7.16 22.33
C LYS A 397 15.25 6.36 23.32
N VAL A 398 15.55 5.07 23.47
CA VAL A 398 14.97 4.23 24.51
C VAL A 398 15.20 4.88 25.88
N ARG A 399 14.12 5.09 26.63
CA ARG A 399 14.16 5.40 28.06
C ARG A 399 14.27 4.09 28.82
N PRO A 400 15.32 3.91 29.64
CA PRO A 400 15.57 2.66 30.36
C PRO A 400 14.34 2.12 31.09
N GLY A 401 14.00 0.86 30.82
CA GLY A 401 12.92 0.14 31.47
C GLY A 401 11.49 0.49 31.05
N ILE A 402 11.25 1.59 30.31
CA ILE A 402 9.88 2.06 30.02
C ILE A 402 9.51 2.25 28.54
N SER A 403 10.46 2.57 27.65
CA SER A 403 10.11 2.81 26.23
C SER A 403 9.66 1.55 25.50
N LEU A 404 8.65 1.64 24.64
CA LEU A 404 8.15 0.52 23.82
C LEU A 404 8.79 0.46 22.42
N SER A 405 9.49 1.52 22.02
CA SER A 405 10.23 1.64 20.77
C SER A 405 11.40 2.61 20.95
N GLY A 406 12.25 2.74 19.93
CA GLY A 406 13.24 3.81 19.82
C GLY A 406 14.69 3.35 19.68
N LEU A 407 15.55 4.32 19.42
CA LEU A 407 16.97 4.10 19.16
C LEU A 407 17.71 3.57 20.40
N PRO A 408 18.74 2.72 20.24
CA PRO A 408 19.49 2.15 21.35
C PRO A 408 20.03 3.21 22.32
N TYR A 409 19.96 2.91 23.61
CA TYR A 409 20.45 3.74 24.69
C TYR A 409 21.67 3.10 25.37
N LEU A 410 22.78 3.82 25.42
CA LEU A 410 23.97 3.41 26.17
C LEU A 410 23.96 4.12 27.52
N GLN A 411 23.74 3.37 28.60
CA GLN A 411 23.97 3.87 29.94
C GLN A 411 25.46 3.84 30.23
N GLY A 412 26.00 5.00 30.64
CA GLY A 412 27.40 5.11 31.07
C GLY A 412 27.73 4.22 32.27
N PRO A 413 29.03 4.07 32.57
CA PRO A 413 29.49 3.18 33.62
C PRO A 413 28.85 3.50 34.97
N VAL A 414 28.18 2.52 35.57
CA VAL A 414 27.76 2.61 36.98
C VAL A 414 29.01 2.47 37.85
N THR A 415 29.17 3.36 38.84
CA THR A 415 30.32 3.36 39.76
C THR A 415 30.42 2.03 40.51
N GLY A 416 31.52 1.31 40.29
CA GLY A 416 31.81 -0.01 40.85
C GLY A 416 33.12 -0.55 40.25
N THR A 417 33.67 -1.61 40.83
CA THR A 417 34.89 -2.25 40.35
C THR A 417 34.58 -3.70 39.94
N PRO A 418 34.54 -4.02 38.63
CA PRO A 418 34.77 -3.15 37.46
C PRO A 418 33.55 -2.28 37.11
N ALA A 419 33.82 -1.11 36.52
CA ALA A 419 32.79 -0.21 36.01
C ALA A 419 32.05 -0.87 34.83
N THR A 420 30.72 -0.87 34.87
CA THR A 420 29.88 -1.58 33.89
C THR A 420 28.98 -0.61 33.17
N SER A 421 29.02 -0.61 31.84
CA SER A 421 28.09 0.11 30.96
C SER A 421 27.01 -0.87 30.47
N THR A 422 25.83 -0.38 30.12
CA THR A 422 24.75 -1.22 29.59
C THR A 422 24.21 -0.63 28.30
N LEU A 423 24.16 -1.44 27.24
CA LEU A 423 23.43 -1.12 26.03
C LEU A 423 22.01 -1.67 26.16
N GLU A 424 21.02 -0.79 26.14
CA GLU A 424 19.61 -1.13 26.16
C GLU A 424 18.96 -0.79 24.81
N PHE A 425 18.19 -1.71 24.25
CA PHE A 425 17.45 -1.49 23.01
C PHE A 425 16.18 -2.33 22.96
N ILE A 426 15.24 -1.93 22.10
CA ILE A 426 14.04 -2.69 21.76
C ILE A 426 14.30 -3.48 20.48
N ARG A 427 13.81 -4.71 20.41
CA ARG A 427 13.88 -5.53 19.20
C ARG A 427 12.64 -6.38 19.01
N ARG A 428 12.43 -6.82 17.78
CA ARG A 428 11.43 -7.84 17.45
C ARG A 428 11.90 -9.21 17.94
N LYS A 429 10.96 -10.01 18.43
CA LYS A 429 11.16 -11.41 18.83
C LYS A 429 11.47 -12.27 17.61
N SER A 430 12.27 -13.32 17.79
CA SER A 430 12.47 -14.30 16.70
C SER A 430 11.17 -15.02 16.31
N SER A 431 10.24 -15.18 17.26
CA SER A 431 8.93 -15.82 17.03
C SER A 431 7.99 -15.02 16.13
N SER A 432 8.24 -13.73 15.90
CA SER A 432 7.48 -12.92 14.94
C SER A 432 8.05 -12.96 13.52
N ASN A 433 8.99 -13.87 13.24
CA ASN A 433 9.68 -14.00 11.96
C ASN A 433 10.16 -12.66 11.38
N PRO A 434 11.00 -11.91 12.13
CA PRO A 434 11.28 -10.51 11.80
C PRO A 434 12.14 -10.35 10.54
N GLY A 435 12.69 -11.43 9.97
CA GLY A 435 13.54 -11.35 8.77
C GLY A 435 14.87 -10.61 9.00
N ILE A 436 15.24 -10.32 10.24
CA ILE A 436 16.46 -9.58 10.61
C ILE A 436 17.17 -10.21 11.80
N THR A 437 18.45 -9.89 11.96
CA THR A 437 19.31 -10.27 13.09
C THR A 437 19.87 -9.03 13.78
N TYR A 438 19.98 -9.11 15.10
CA TYR A 438 20.51 -8.05 15.96
C TYR A 438 21.85 -8.45 16.56
N THR A 439 22.91 -7.69 16.28
CA THR A 439 24.24 -7.91 16.86
C THR A 439 24.67 -6.67 17.64
N PRO A 440 24.51 -6.64 18.98
CA PRO A 440 25.08 -5.58 19.81
C PRO A 440 26.60 -5.64 19.72
N GLN A 441 27.24 -4.49 19.50
CA GLN A 441 28.69 -4.39 19.33
C GLN A 441 29.28 -3.30 20.20
N PHE A 442 30.49 -3.54 20.70
CA PHE A 442 31.25 -2.60 21.51
C PHE A 442 32.63 -2.36 20.91
N SER A 443 33.17 -1.16 21.12
CA SER A 443 34.53 -0.81 20.72
C SER A 443 35.14 0.21 21.68
N THR A 444 36.45 0.27 21.74
CA THR A 444 37.20 1.34 22.42
C THR A 444 37.50 2.52 21.48
N ASP A 445 37.14 2.42 20.20
CA ASP A 445 37.38 3.45 19.17
C ASP A 445 36.18 3.56 18.21
N LEU A 446 35.76 4.80 17.92
CA LEU A 446 34.71 5.08 16.95
C LEU A 446 35.13 4.75 15.52
N SER A 447 36.44 4.79 15.20
CA SER A 447 36.93 4.55 13.84
C SER A 447 36.64 3.13 13.35
N GLY A 448 36.46 2.18 14.27
CA GLY A 448 36.25 0.76 13.96
C GLY A 448 37.45 0.08 13.30
N SER A 449 38.60 0.76 13.19
CA SER A 449 39.80 0.22 12.54
C SER A 449 40.75 -0.49 13.52
N GLY A 450 41.46 -1.52 13.04
CA GLY A 450 42.48 -2.25 13.79
C GLY A 450 41.94 -3.32 14.78
N ALA A 451 42.81 -3.81 15.67
CA ALA A 451 42.49 -4.84 16.68
C ALA A 451 41.44 -4.39 17.72
N ALA A 452 41.14 -3.08 17.76
CA ALA A 452 40.11 -2.47 18.60
C ALA A 452 38.75 -2.32 17.88
N GLY A 453 38.61 -2.83 16.65
CA GLY A 453 37.39 -2.69 15.85
C GLY A 453 36.13 -3.20 16.55
N TRP A 454 34.95 -2.86 16.01
CA TRP A 454 33.66 -3.25 16.57
C TRP A 454 33.55 -4.76 16.79
N GLN A 455 33.47 -5.19 18.04
CA GLN A 455 33.34 -6.59 18.42
C GLN A 455 31.91 -6.89 18.88
N PRO A 456 31.33 -8.04 18.51
CA PRO A 456 30.08 -8.51 19.11
C PRO A 456 30.17 -8.56 20.63
N ALA A 457 29.06 -8.24 21.30
CA ALA A 457 28.95 -8.38 22.74
C ALA A 457 29.15 -9.85 23.15
N THR A 458 29.96 -10.08 24.19
CA THR A 458 30.20 -11.42 24.75
C THR A 458 29.38 -11.69 26.00
N ALA A 459 28.83 -10.66 26.62
CA ALA A 459 28.01 -10.82 27.82
C ALA A 459 26.60 -11.35 27.45
N THR A 460 26.05 -12.17 28.34
CA THR A 460 24.66 -12.63 28.20
C THR A 460 23.71 -11.46 28.35
N ALA A 461 22.82 -11.29 27.36
CA ALA A 461 21.78 -10.28 27.42
C ALA A 461 20.66 -10.67 28.38
N THR A 462 20.12 -9.69 29.11
CA THR A 462 18.83 -9.82 29.79
C THR A 462 17.73 -9.44 28.82
N VAL A 463 16.74 -10.32 28.62
CA VAL A 463 15.64 -10.11 27.70
C VAL A 463 14.32 -10.08 28.48
N THR A 464 13.54 -9.02 28.29
CA THR A 464 12.22 -8.85 28.91
C THR A 464 11.18 -8.70 27.82
N SER A 465 10.19 -9.60 27.80
CA SER A 465 9.05 -9.51 26.87
C SER A 465 8.29 -8.20 27.07
N ILE A 466 7.92 -7.53 25.98
CA ILE A 466 7.03 -6.37 26.00
C ILE A 466 5.62 -6.83 25.64
N ASP A 467 5.48 -7.47 24.48
CA ASP A 467 4.22 -8.03 23.96
C ASP A 467 4.50 -9.27 23.08
N SER A 468 3.60 -9.66 22.17
CA SER A 468 3.77 -10.80 21.27
C SER A 468 4.85 -10.61 20.20
N ILE A 469 5.19 -9.36 19.86
CA ILE A 469 6.10 -8.98 18.77
C ILE A 469 7.44 -8.47 19.32
N TRP A 470 7.42 -7.71 20.41
CA TRP A 470 8.55 -6.93 20.90
C TRP A 470 9.12 -7.44 22.21
N GLU A 471 10.42 -7.24 22.37
CA GLU A 471 11.15 -7.47 23.61
C GLU A 471 12.22 -6.40 23.83
N ARG A 472 12.51 -6.15 25.11
CA ARG A 472 13.59 -5.28 25.56
C ARG A 472 14.84 -6.12 25.80
N VAL A 473 15.98 -5.63 25.36
CA VAL A 473 17.28 -6.30 25.53
C VAL A 473 18.25 -5.37 26.23
N VAL A 474 18.85 -5.85 27.32
CA VAL A 474 19.90 -5.16 28.07
C VAL A 474 21.17 -5.98 28.01
N VAL A 475 22.23 -5.40 27.45
CA VAL A 475 23.53 -6.05 27.27
C VAL A 475 24.58 -5.33 28.10
N PRO A 476 25.08 -5.94 29.18
CA PRO A 476 26.16 -5.34 29.96
C PRO A 476 27.50 -5.46 29.22
N ASP A 477 28.37 -4.49 29.45
CA ASP A 477 29.74 -4.50 28.96
C ASP A 477 30.66 -3.84 29.99
N HIS A 478 31.89 -4.35 30.08
CA HIS A 478 32.89 -3.83 31.01
C HIS A 478 33.93 -3.05 30.24
N LEU A 479 34.34 -1.91 30.79
CA LEU A 479 35.47 -1.16 30.27
C LEU A 479 36.73 -2.01 30.42
N PRO A 480 37.45 -2.36 29.33
CA PRO A 480 38.66 -3.15 29.44
C PRO A 480 39.73 -2.43 30.29
N PRO A 481 40.57 -3.15 31.05
CA PRO A 481 41.63 -2.53 31.84
C PRO A 481 42.51 -1.61 30.99
N GLY A 482 42.79 -0.40 31.50
CA GLY A 482 43.63 0.59 30.82
C GLY A 482 42.93 1.42 29.74
N GLN A 483 41.65 1.17 29.46
CA GLN A 483 40.86 1.98 28.55
C GLN A 483 40.08 3.06 29.31
N SER A 484 39.89 4.23 28.69
CA SER A 484 39.15 5.36 29.28
C SER A 484 37.80 5.61 28.61
N ARG A 485 37.52 4.93 27.51
CA ARG A 485 36.31 5.12 26.69
C ARG A 485 35.79 3.78 26.18
N ARG A 486 34.47 3.72 26.04
CA ARG A 486 33.77 2.59 25.46
C ARG A 486 32.59 3.13 24.65
N PHE A 487 32.43 2.59 23.44
CA PHE A 487 31.36 2.92 22.52
C PHE A 487 30.53 1.66 22.28
N ALA A 488 29.25 1.86 21.99
CA ALA A 488 28.32 0.79 21.67
C ALA A 488 27.56 1.14 20.39
N ARG A 489 27.20 0.12 19.62
CA ARG A 489 26.26 0.22 18.50
C ARG A 489 25.42 -1.04 18.41
N LEU A 490 24.31 -0.94 17.70
CA LEU A 490 23.50 -2.07 17.30
C LEU A 490 23.68 -2.27 15.79
N LEU A 491 24.23 -3.42 15.40
CA LEU A 491 24.27 -3.83 14.00
C LEU A 491 22.99 -4.63 13.70
N VAL A 492 22.27 -4.21 12.66
CA VAL A 492 21.09 -4.91 12.16
C VAL A 492 21.36 -5.38 10.74
N THR A 493 21.06 -6.65 10.48
CA THR A 493 21.24 -7.27 9.16
C THR A 493 19.97 -8.02 8.77
N GLU A 494 19.57 -7.91 7.51
CA GLU A 494 18.53 -8.76 6.94
C GLU A 494 19.00 -10.22 6.91
N ASN A 495 18.09 -11.14 7.20
CA ASN A 495 18.32 -12.56 7.04
C ASN A 495 18.13 -12.92 5.56
N PRO A 496 19.03 -13.74 4.98
CA PRO A 496 18.98 -14.12 3.57
C PRO A 496 17.78 -15.02 3.22
#